data_AF-A0A8J1VWK1-F1
#
_entry.id   AF-A0A8J1VWK1-F1
#
_cell.length_a   1.000
_cell.length_b   1.000
_cell.length_c   1.000
_cell.angle_alpha   90.00
_cell.angle_beta   90.00
_cell.angle_gamma   90.00
#
_symmetry.space_group_name_H-M   'P 1'
#
loop_
_entity.id
_entity.type
_entity.pdbx_description
1 polymer ?
#
loop_
_entity_poly.entity_id
_entity_poly.type
_entity_poly.pdbx_seq_one_letter_code
_entity_poly.pdbx_strand_id
1 'polypeptide(L)'
;MHKKGITEEVAKKRSRKNVKVQRGVVGADLASILAKRTAKPEVRAAARQAAITKAKTEKREKEATKSKPASGGLANAPKISKQSMKGGAGKGGR
;
A
#
# COMPACT_ATOMS: atom_id res chain seq x y z
N MET A 1 -14.52 -58.58 -38.89
CA MET A 1 -15.20 -59.17 -37.71
C MET A 1 -16.38 -58.27 -37.35
N HIS A 2 -17.60 -58.70 -37.69
CA HIS A 2 -18.77 -57.80 -37.78
C HIS A 2 -19.39 -57.52 -36.41
N LYS A 3 -19.58 -56.24 -36.09
CA LYS A 3 -20.24 -55.73 -34.87
C LYS A 3 -21.76 -55.96 -34.88
N LYS A 4 -22.22 -57.19 -35.17
CA LYS A 4 -23.65 -57.52 -35.18
C LYS A 4 -24.11 -57.72 -33.73
N GLY A 5 -25.23 -57.08 -33.34
CA GLY A 5 -25.85 -57.23 -32.01
C GLY A 5 -25.39 -56.26 -30.92
N ILE A 6 -24.64 -55.20 -31.25
CA ILE A 6 -24.24 -54.18 -30.27
C ILE A 6 -25.29 -53.07 -30.26
N THR A 7 -26.14 -53.03 -29.24
CA THR A 7 -27.24 -52.06 -29.09
C THR A 7 -26.85 -50.82 -28.29
N GLU A 8 -25.71 -50.84 -27.59
CA GLU A 8 -25.25 -49.71 -26.78
C GLU A 8 -23.78 -49.38 -27.10
N GLU A 9 -23.57 -48.22 -27.71
CA GLU A 9 -22.24 -47.64 -27.89
C GLU A 9 -21.93 -46.71 -26.71
N VAL A 10 -21.27 -47.25 -25.68
CA VAL A 10 -20.88 -46.46 -24.50
C VAL A 10 -19.59 -45.68 -24.82
N ALA A 11 -19.75 -44.53 -25.45
CA ALA A 11 -18.67 -43.55 -25.56
C ALA A 11 -18.41 -42.93 -24.17
N LYS A 12 -17.28 -43.27 -23.54
CA LYS A 12 -16.86 -42.63 -22.27
C LYS A 12 -16.64 -41.13 -22.49
N LYS A 13 -17.54 -40.30 -21.97
CA LYS A 13 -17.34 -38.84 -21.90
C LYS A 13 -16.13 -38.55 -21.01
N ARG A 14 -15.03 -38.11 -21.63
CA ARG A 14 -13.86 -37.58 -20.92
C ARG A 14 -14.15 -36.13 -20.50
N SER A 15 -14.86 -35.93 -19.39
CA SER A 15 -14.90 -34.61 -18.75
C SER A 15 -13.63 -34.41 -17.94
N ARG A 16 -12.89 -33.33 -18.19
CA ARG A 16 -11.81 -32.90 -17.31
C ARG A 16 -12.44 -32.17 -16.13
N LYS A 17 -12.48 -32.80 -14.96
CA LYS A 17 -12.92 -32.12 -13.73
C LYS A 17 -11.85 -31.09 -13.34
N ASN A 18 -12.17 -29.81 -13.47
CA ASN A 18 -11.33 -28.76 -12.91
C ASN A 18 -11.48 -28.78 -11.38
N VAL A 19 -10.40 -29.08 -10.68
CA VAL A 19 -10.35 -28.93 -9.22
C VAL A 19 -10.22 -27.45 -8.92
N LYS A 20 -11.27 -26.86 -8.33
CA LYS A 20 -11.24 -25.50 -7.80
C LYS A 20 -10.43 -25.50 -6.51
N VAL A 21 -9.11 -25.48 -6.64
CA VAL A 21 -8.23 -25.21 -5.52
C VAL A 21 -8.27 -23.71 -5.32
N GLN A 22 -8.72 -23.27 -4.15
CA GLN A 22 -8.51 -21.88 -3.75
C GLN A 22 -6.98 -21.74 -3.63
N ARG A 23 -6.34 -20.86 -4.41
CA ARG A 23 -4.89 -20.64 -4.32
C ARG A 23 -4.61 -19.31 -3.63
N GLY A 24 -3.47 -19.23 -2.95
CA GLY A 24 -2.93 -17.95 -2.50
C GLY A 24 -2.75 -17.01 -3.71
N VAL A 25 -2.88 -15.71 -3.48
CA VAL A 25 -2.77 -14.70 -4.53
C VAL A 25 -1.46 -13.97 -4.36
N VAL A 26 -0.53 -14.13 -5.31
CA VAL A 26 0.77 -13.45 -5.61
C VAL A 26 1.72 -13.09 -4.44
N GLY A 27 1.23 -12.82 -3.23
CA GLY A 27 1.99 -12.62 -2.00
C GLY A 27 1.17 -12.83 -0.72
N ALA A 28 -0.01 -13.47 -0.79
CA ALA A 28 -0.81 -13.82 0.37
C ALA A 28 -1.31 -15.26 0.28
N ASP A 29 -1.03 -16.04 1.32
CA ASP A 29 -1.53 -17.40 1.45
C ASP A 29 -3.04 -17.41 1.73
N LEU A 30 -3.69 -18.51 1.38
CA LEU A 30 -5.13 -18.71 1.65
C LEU A 30 -5.49 -18.48 3.10
N ALA A 31 -4.66 -18.95 4.02
CA ALA A 31 -4.89 -18.81 5.45
C ALA A 31 -4.96 -17.33 5.86
N SER A 32 -4.05 -16.51 5.34
CA SER A 32 -4.02 -15.06 5.60
C SER A 32 -5.23 -14.34 5.00
N ILE A 33 -5.68 -14.76 3.82
CA ILE A 33 -6.87 -14.21 3.17
C ILE A 33 -8.13 -14.55 3.99
N LEU A 34 -8.26 -15.80 4.43
CA LEU A 34 -9.38 -16.26 5.23
C LEU A 34 -9.41 -15.58 6.59
N ALA A 35 -8.27 -15.49 7.29
CA ALA A 35 -8.18 -14.82 8.59
C ALA A 35 -8.61 -13.35 8.53
N LYS A 36 -8.21 -12.62 7.48
CA LYS A 36 -8.66 -11.23 7.27
C LYS A 36 -10.17 -11.16 6.99
N ARG A 37 -10.72 -12.13 6.25
CA ARG A 37 -12.14 -12.17 5.89
C ARG A 37 -13.04 -12.54 7.06
N THR A 38 -12.62 -13.49 7.89
CA THR A 38 -13.42 -14.01 9.02
C THR A 38 -13.17 -13.28 10.34
N ALA A 39 -12.23 -12.32 10.38
CA ALA A 39 -12.00 -11.51 11.57
C ALA A 39 -13.30 -10.84 12.04
N LYS A 40 -13.64 -11.01 13.31
CA LYS A 40 -14.81 -10.37 13.92
C LYS A 40 -14.75 -8.84 13.77
N PRO A 41 -15.88 -8.17 13.56
CA PRO A 41 -15.91 -6.71 13.37
C PRO A 41 -15.33 -5.95 14.56
N GLU A 42 -15.50 -6.47 15.78
CA GLU A 42 -14.93 -5.90 17.01
C GLU A 42 -13.40 -5.88 17.00
N VAL A 43 -12.76 -6.98 16.60
CA VAL A 43 -11.29 -7.07 16.47
C VAL A 43 -10.79 -6.11 15.40
N ARG A 44 -11.53 -5.96 14.29
CA ARG A 44 -11.22 -4.98 13.23
C ARG A 44 -11.35 -3.55 13.74
N ALA A 45 -12.39 -3.24 14.51
CA ALA A 45 -12.60 -1.92 15.08
C ALA A 45 -11.50 -1.56 16.09
N ALA A 46 -11.12 -2.50 16.98
CA ALA A 46 -10.03 -2.31 17.93
C ALA A 46 -8.69 -2.05 17.23
N ALA A 47 -8.35 -2.84 16.20
CA ALA A 47 -7.13 -2.63 15.41
C ALA A 47 -7.11 -1.26 14.71
N ARG A 48 -8.26 -0.82 14.17
CA ARG A 48 -8.40 0.53 13.58
C ARG A 48 -8.21 1.63 14.61
N GLN A 49 -8.84 1.51 15.78
CA GLN A 49 -8.70 2.49 16.85
C GLN A 49 -7.25 2.59 17.33
N ALA A 50 -6.58 1.45 17.53
CA ALA A 50 -5.16 1.41 17.91
C ALA A 50 -4.24 2.04 16.84
N ALA A 51 -4.53 1.87 15.55
CA ALA A 51 -3.78 2.51 14.48
C ALA A 51 -4.00 4.03 14.46
N ILE A 52 -5.24 4.47 14.68
CA ILE A 52 -5.59 5.90 14.75
C ILE A 52 -4.91 6.57 15.94
N THR A 53 -4.89 5.93 17.11
CA THR A 53 -4.22 6.49 18.30
C THR A 53 -2.73 6.62 18.06
N LYS A 54 -2.04 5.56 17.57
CA LYS A 54 -0.62 5.61 17.21
C LYS A 54 -0.29 6.71 16.20
N ALA A 55 -1.09 6.84 15.13
CA ALA A 55 -0.88 7.90 14.14
C ALA A 55 -1.06 9.30 14.74
N LYS A 56 -1.99 9.47 15.69
CA LYS A 56 -2.19 10.74 16.40
C LYS A 56 -1.05 11.04 17.37
N THR A 57 -0.54 10.06 18.10
CA THR A 57 0.61 10.25 19.00
C THR A 57 1.87 10.58 18.21
N GLU A 58 2.17 9.85 17.15
CA GLU A 58 3.31 10.15 16.27
C GLU A 58 3.23 11.54 15.64
N LYS A 59 2.04 12.00 15.25
CA LYS A 59 1.85 13.38 14.75
C LYS A 59 2.13 14.42 15.84
N ARG A 60 1.58 14.22 17.04
CA ARG A 60 1.83 15.10 18.20
C ARG A 60 3.31 15.12 18.59
N GLU A 61 4.00 13.99 18.54
CA GLU A 61 5.44 13.88 18.80
C GLU A 61 6.26 14.59 17.71
N LYS A 62 5.88 14.48 16.44
CA LYS A 62 6.51 15.21 15.33
C LYS A 62 6.27 16.73 15.43
N GLU A 63 5.12 17.16 15.94
CA GLU A 63 4.83 18.57 16.20
C GLU A 63 5.60 19.09 17.42
N ALA A 64 5.69 18.31 18.50
CA ALA A 64 6.46 18.64 19.69
C ALA A 64 7.98 18.68 19.45
N THR A 65 8.48 17.87 18.53
CA THR A 65 9.90 17.88 18.12
C THR A 65 10.22 19.02 17.16
N LYS A 66 9.25 19.47 16.35
CA LYS A 66 9.38 20.69 15.52
C LYS A 66 9.18 21.99 16.31
N SER A 67 8.47 21.95 17.44
CA SER A 67 8.23 23.11 18.32
C SER A 67 9.32 23.32 19.38
N LYS A 68 10.37 22.49 19.42
CA LYS A 68 11.67 22.96 19.90
C LYS A 68 12.31 23.75 18.77
N PRO A 69 12.26 25.09 18.77
CA PRO A 69 13.23 25.82 17.97
C PRO A 69 14.59 25.35 18.49
N ALA A 70 15.44 24.87 17.59
CA ALA A 70 16.85 24.99 17.84
C ALA A 70 17.07 26.50 18.07
N SER A 71 17.19 26.89 19.34
CA SER A 71 17.71 28.18 19.74
C SER A 71 19.19 28.19 19.38
N GLY A 72 19.46 28.25 18.08
CA GLY A 72 20.74 28.62 17.50
C GLY A 72 20.51 29.97 16.88
N GLY A 73 20.80 31.02 17.65
CA GLY A 73 20.61 32.39 17.23
C GLY A 73 21.36 32.67 15.94
N LEU A 74 20.75 33.45 15.06
CA LEU A 74 21.42 34.39 14.16
C LEU A 74 20.42 35.50 13.89
N ALA A 75 20.82 36.67 14.38
CA ALA A 75 20.10 37.92 14.32
C ALA A 75 19.72 38.30 12.88
N ASN A 76 18.52 38.90 12.74
CA ASN A 76 18.21 39.97 11.80
C ASN A 76 19.00 39.97 10.48
N ALA A 77 18.76 38.99 9.60
CA ALA A 77 19.13 39.12 8.20
C ALA A 77 17.95 39.76 7.42
N PRO A 78 18.15 40.84 6.66
CA PRO A 78 17.09 41.45 5.88
C PRO A 78 16.59 40.47 4.82
N LYS A 79 15.26 40.33 4.72
CA LYS A 79 14.57 39.47 3.74
C LYS A 79 14.71 40.10 2.35
N ILE A 80 15.82 39.86 1.68
CA ILE A 80 15.99 40.19 0.26
C ILE A 80 15.26 39.13 -0.57
N SER A 81 14.36 39.58 -1.44
CA SER A 81 13.60 38.71 -2.33
C SER A 81 14.55 38.02 -3.32
N LYS A 82 14.30 36.73 -3.59
CA LYS A 82 15.05 35.92 -4.58
C LYS A 82 15.08 36.53 -5.99
N GLN A 83 14.26 37.54 -6.26
CA GLN A 83 14.22 38.28 -7.52
C GLN A 83 15.40 39.27 -7.66
N SER A 84 15.98 39.76 -6.56
CA SER A 84 17.14 40.66 -6.58
C SER A 84 18.47 39.94 -6.86
N MET A 85 18.55 38.61 -6.71
CA MET A 85 19.76 37.85 -7.05
C MET A 85 19.94 37.58 -8.54
N LYS A 86 18.91 37.82 -9.37
CA LYS A 86 18.93 37.51 -10.81
C LYS A 86 18.81 38.76 -11.68
N GLY A 87 19.53 39.82 -11.32
CA GLY A 87 19.59 41.03 -12.14
C GLY A 87 20.66 41.97 -11.62
N GLY A 88 21.91 41.74 -12.00
CA GLY A 88 22.98 42.67 -11.59
C GLY A 88 24.39 42.12 -11.75
N ALA A 89 24.77 41.72 -12.96
CA ALA A 89 26.19 41.66 -13.36
C ALA A 89 26.31 42.21 -14.79
N GLY A 90 25.97 43.49 -14.95
CA GLY A 90 26.42 44.27 -16.07
C GLY A 90 27.78 44.86 -15.75
N LYS A 91 28.83 44.33 -16.42
CA LYS A 91 29.96 45.06 -17.02
C LYS A 91 31.17 44.12 -17.19
N GLY A 92 31.67 44.00 -18.42
CA GLY A 92 33.04 43.53 -18.63
C GLY A 92 33.38 42.97 -20.00
N GLY A 93 33.41 43.82 -21.04
CA GLY A 93 34.47 43.84 -22.05
C GLY A 93 34.61 42.69 -23.06
N ARG A 94 34.62 43.11 -24.34
CA ARG A 94 34.87 42.39 -25.61
C ARG A 94 33.64 41.81 -26.28
#